data_AF-E9H267-F1
#
_entry.id   AF-E9H267-F1
#
_cell.length_a   1.000
_cell.length_b   1.000
_cell.length_c   1.000
_cell.angle_alpha   90.00
_cell.angle_beta   90.00
_cell.angle_gamma   90.00
#
_symmetry.space_group_name_H-M   'P 1'
#
loop_
_entity.id
_entity.type
_entity.pdbx_description
1 polymer ?
#
loop_
_entity_poly.entity_id
_entity_poly.type
_entity_poly.pdbx_seq_one_letter_code
_entity_poly.pdbx_strand_id
1 'polypeptide(L)'
;MLRVIDLLLQTEIESRPGHVTQEALCMLKVFRKAGFGSTKLFESLIASLSSPPARNLNLAQATHALALLADNRCLINEKLIENITHLIEVNAKKPIETPQRFIHPSEGTRVKDLTRFLWTASCLIPTDVISRDRIVAEMIDQVNAGWTSGSFQLDKDWHLLADFFLSLACWKVYPVSLIERVIDRNFIDIVISQKKTIRQSRLALFMEAARIEVPHLSVIDKFLPEISLNLPAYRAEKELIKRPRLASLANVIDRSREELGWENIRCCTTVPHLNYAGLTFNYKREKVAVELLDSYVCMRHSNQPERLMALKIRLSRQLGYRVIQLDVQQTNRKQQETEAKQEDSFTDQQVTMIRKCLENICITPDDSK
;
A
#
# COMPACT_ATOMS: atom_id res chain seq x y z
N MET A 1 19.44 -22.14 10.32
CA MET A 1 18.36 -22.82 9.56
C MET A 1 17.81 -21.94 8.43
N LEU A 2 17.14 -20.80 8.70
CA LEU A 2 16.54 -19.96 7.64
C LEU A 2 17.52 -19.50 6.54
N ARG A 3 18.77 -19.16 6.89
CA ARG A 3 19.81 -18.81 5.89
C ARG A 3 20.19 -19.95 4.95
N VAL A 4 20.12 -21.20 5.41
CA VAL A 4 20.39 -22.37 4.57
C VAL A 4 19.23 -22.59 3.60
N ILE A 5 18.00 -22.44 4.09
CA ILE A 5 16.79 -22.54 3.25
C ILE A 5 16.76 -21.40 2.23
N ASP A 6 17.20 -20.19 2.59
CA ASP A 6 17.32 -19.03 1.69
C ASP A 6 18.24 -19.35 0.52
N LEU A 7 19.41 -19.94 0.79
CA LEU A 7 20.38 -20.33 -0.22
C LEU A 7 19.88 -21.47 -1.12
N LEU A 8 19.17 -22.46 -0.55
CA LEU A 8 18.58 -23.57 -1.31
C LEU A 8 17.49 -23.06 -2.24
N LEU A 9 16.60 -22.21 -1.73
CA LEU A 9 15.53 -21.59 -2.52
C LEU A 9 16.12 -20.68 -3.61
N GLN A 10 17.17 -19.91 -3.29
CA GLN A 10 17.88 -19.09 -4.27
C GLN A 10 18.43 -19.97 -5.41
N THR A 11 19.19 -21.01 -5.06
CA THR A 11 19.77 -21.95 -6.04
C THR A 11 18.68 -22.58 -6.92
N GLU A 12 17.56 -22.98 -6.33
CA GLU A 12 16.43 -23.55 -7.07
C GLU A 12 15.85 -22.54 -8.09
N ILE A 13 15.59 -21.30 -7.65
CA ILE A 13 15.07 -20.22 -8.51
C ILE A 13 16.04 -19.90 -9.66
N GLU A 14 17.34 -19.84 -9.38
CA GLU A 14 18.38 -19.55 -10.37
C GLU A 14 18.55 -20.70 -11.37
N SER A 15 18.40 -21.95 -10.93
CA SER A 15 18.54 -23.13 -11.79
C SER A 15 17.42 -23.28 -12.82
N ARG A 16 16.24 -22.70 -12.55
CA ARG A 16 15.06 -22.79 -13.43
C ARG A 16 14.33 -21.43 -13.52
N PRO A 17 14.90 -20.44 -14.20
CA PRO A 17 14.29 -19.11 -14.30
C PRO A 17 12.89 -19.17 -14.91
N GLY A 18 11.95 -18.44 -14.28
CA GLY A 18 10.55 -18.36 -14.70
C GLY A 18 9.69 -19.57 -14.33
N HIS A 19 10.26 -20.57 -13.68
CA HIS A 19 9.51 -21.69 -13.11
C HIS A 19 9.46 -21.57 -11.58
N VAL A 20 8.27 -21.78 -11.01
CA VAL A 20 8.09 -21.86 -9.55
C VAL A 20 7.48 -23.22 -9.23
N THR A 21 8.32 -24.14 -8.75
CA THR A 21 7.91 -25.47 -8.28
C THR A 21 6.97 -25.34 -7.08
N GLN A 22 6.26 -26.42 -6.75
CA GLN A 22 5.37 -26.43 -5.59
C GLN A 22 6.17 -26.33 -4.29
N GLU A 23 7.36 -26.93 -4.25
CA GLU A 23 8.32 -26.89 -3.15
C GLU A 23 8.81 -25.46 -2.91
N ALA A 24 9.28 -24.79 -3.97
CA ALA A 24 9.66 -23.38 -3.92
C ALA A 24 8.49 -22.51 -3.45
N LEU A 25 7.28 -22.75 -3.96
CA LEU A 25 6.08 -22.02 -3.56
C LEU A 25 5.77 -22.17 -2.07
N CYS A 26 5.93 -23.38 -1.52
CA CYS A 26 5.76 -23.66 -0.10
C CYS A 26 6.81 -22.91 0.73
N MET A 27 8.08 -22.91 0.31
CA MET A 27 9.16 -22.17 0.97
C MET A 27 8.91 -20.66 0.94
N LEU A 28 8.53 -20.10 -0.21
CA LEU A 28 8.16 -18.68 -0.34
C LEU A 28 7.05 -18.27 0.65
N LYS A 29 6.04 -19.13 0.85
CA LYS A 29 4.97 -18.89 1.85
C LYS A 29 5.51 -18.83 3.28
N VAL A 30 6.45 -19.70 3.64
CA VAL A 30 7.10 -19.72 4.95
C VAL A 30 7.91 -18.44 5.17
N PHE A 31 8.74 -18.08 4.19
CA PHE A 31 9.56 -16.86 4.23
C PHE A 31 8.73 -15.61 4.39
N ARG A 32 7.63 -15.53 3.63
CA ARG A 32 6.66 -14.44 3.73
C ARG A 32 6.05 -14.33 5.12
N LYS A 33 5.61 -15.45 5.72
CA LYS A 33 5.07 -15.46 7.09
C LYS A 33 6.11 -15.07 8.14
N ALA A 34 7.37 -15.44 7.91
CA ALA A 34 8.47 -15.09 8.80
C ALA A 34 8.95 -13.65 8.63
N GLY A 35 8.53 -12.93 7.58
CA GLY A 35 9.09 -11.62 7.24
C GLY A 35 10.58 -11.68 6.92
N PHE A 36 11.04 -12.78 6.31
CA PHE A 36 12.45 -13.05 6.08
C PHE A 36 12.75 -13.20 4.57
N GLY A 37 13.93 -12.73 4.17
CA GLY A 37 14.53 -12.99 2.85
C GLY A 37 15.79 -12.12 2.64
N SER A 38 16.80 -12.69 2.01
CA SER A 38 18.02 -11.95 1.68
C SER A 38 17.85 -11.07 0.43
N THR A 39 18.68 -10.03 0.29
CA THR A 39 18.68 -9.19 -0.92
C THR A 39 18.93 -10.03 -2.17
N LYS A 40 19.85 -11.01 -2.10
CA LYS A 40 20.15 -11.93 -3.20
C LYS A 40 18.96 -12.80 -3.59
N LEU A 41 18.21 -13.32 -2.61
CA LEU A 41 16.99 -14.07 -2.88
C LEU A 41 15.97 -13.21 -3.64
N PHE A 42 15.77 -11.96 -3.21
CA PHE A 42 14.83 -11.06 -3.90
C PHE A 42 15.28 -10.72 -5.30
N GLU A 43 16.57 -10.43 -5.52
CA GLU A 43 17.15 -10.19 -6.83
C GLU A 43 16.97 -11.40 -7.76
N SER A 44 17.23 -12.61 -7.25
CA SER A 44 17.05 -13.87 -7.99
C SER A 44 15.60 -14.11 -8.35
N LEU A 45 14.68 -13.85 -7.42
CA LEU A 45 13.25 -13.99 -7.65
C LEU A 45 12.75 -12.96 -8.69
N ILE A 46 13.20 -11.71 -8.61
CA ILE A 46 12.89 -10.68 -9.60
C ILE A 46 13.40 -11.12 -10.98
N ALA A 47 14.66 -11.54 -11.09
CA ALA A 47 15.25 -11.98 -12.35
C ALA A 47 14.48 -13.17 -12.96
N SER A 48 14.12 -14.15 -12.12
CA SER A 48 13.34 -15.32 -12.51
C SER A 48 11.94 -14.92 -13.00
N LEU A 49 11.22 -14.07 -12.27
CA LEU A 49 9.89 -13.61 -12.67
C LEU A 49 9.91 -12.64 -13.87
N SER A 50 11.02 -11.95 -14.13
CA SER A 50 11.23 -11.12 -15.33
C SER A 50 11.55 -11.95 -16.58
N SER A 51 11.83 -13.25 -16.46
CA SER A 51 12.19 -14.09 -17.60
C SER A 51 10.96 -14.46 -18.46
N PRO A 52 11.12 -14.74 -19.77
CA PRO A 52 9.99 -15.12 -20.63
C PRO A 52 9.18 -16.34 -20.14
N PRO A 53 9.79 -17.41 -19.58
CA PRO A 53 9.03 -18.56 -19.08
C PRO A 53 8.04 -18.23 -17.96
N ALA A 54 8.28 -17.15 -17.20
CA ALA A 54 7.39 -16.71 -16.11
C ALA A 54 5.97 -16.35 -16.58
N ARG A 55 5.80 -16.06 -17.88
CA ARG A 55 4.48 -15.81 -18.50
C ARG A 55 3.55 -17.02 -18.44
N ASN A 56 4.08 -18.22 -18.25
CA ASN A 56 3.31 -19.46 -18.18
C ASN A 56 2.88 -19.84 -16.75
N LEU A 57 3.23 -19.03 -15.75
CA LEU A 57 2.82 -19.30 -14.37
C LEU A 57 1.30 -19.18 -14.25
N ASN A 58 0.68 -20.07 -13.46
CA ASN A 58 -0.71 -19.86 -13.07
C ASN A 58 -0.82 -18.72 -12.05
N LEU A 59 -2.01 -18.15 -11.90
CA LEU A 59 -2.22 -16.98 -11.04
C LEU A 59 -1.81 -17.24 -9.58
N ALA A 60 -2.04 -18.45 -9.07
CA ALA A 60 -1.65 -18.80 -7.70
C ALA A 60 -0.13 -18.80 -7.50
N GLN A 61 0.64 -19.37 -8.44
CA GLN A 61 2.10 -19.37 -8.43
C GLN A 61 2.65 -17.94 -8.44
N ALA A 62 2.19 -17.15 -9.42
CA ALA A 62 2.60 -15.75 -9.55
C ALA A 62 2.27 -14.94 -8.30
N THR A 63 1.04 -15.06 -7.78
CA THR A 63 0.58 -14.34 -6.60
C THR A 63 1.45 -14.58 -5.37
N HIS A 64 1.85 -15.83 -5.12
CA HIS A 64 2.66 -16.14 -3.94
C HIS A 64 4.10 -15.64 -4.07
N ALA A 65 4.68 -15.70 -5.26
CA ALA A 65 6.00 -15.16 -5.54
C ALA A 65 6.00 -13.62 -5.41
N LEU A 66 5.05 -12.95 -6.07
CA LEU A 66 4.88 -11.50 -5.98
C LEU A 66 4.56 -11.04 -4.56
N ALA A 67 3.80 -11.82 -3.79
CA ALA A 67 3.50 -11.48 -2.41
C ALA A 67 4.73 -11.42 -1.52
N LEU A 68 5.76 -12.25 -1.76
CA LEU A 68 7.00 -12.13 -1.01
C LEU A 68 7.71 -10.81 -1.30
N LEU A 69 7.79 -10.42 -2.58
CA LEU A 69 8.38 -9.15 -3.00
C LEU A 69 7.60 -7.95 -2.44
N ALA A 70 6.26 -8.01 -2.49
CA ALA A 70 5.38 -6.97 -1.99
C ALA A 70 5.50 -6.79 -0.47
N ASP A 71 5.48 -7.88 0.30
CA ASP A 71 5.59 -7.83 1.76
C ASP A 71 6.97 -7.33 2.22
N ASN A 72 8.01 -7.54 1.40
CA ASN A 72 9.37 -7.01 1.61
C ASN A 72 9.65 -5.69 0.86
N ARG A 73 8.64 -5.11 0.22
CA ARG A 73 8.67 -3.81 -0.47
C ARG A 73 9.79 -3.67 -1.50
N CYS A 74 10.06 -4.75 -2.23
CA CYS A 74 11.07 -4.75 -3.27
C CYS A 74 10.67 -3.84 -4.43
N LEU A 75 11.63 -3.11 -5.00
CA LEU A 75 11.47 -2.49 -6.31
C LEU A 75 11.51 -3.56 -7.40
N ILE A 76 10.70 -3.38 -8.45
CA ILE A 76 10.65 -4.29 -9.60
C ILE A 76 11.01 -3.56 -10.88
N ASN A 77 11.52 -4.32 -11.86
CA ASN A 77 11.90 -3.79 -13.17
C ASN A 77 10.72 -3.84 -14.16
N GLU A 78 10.86 -3.12 -15.28
CA GLU A 78 9.84 -3.03 -16.33
C GLU A 78 9.44 -4.40 -16.89
N LYS A 79 10.41 -5.31 -17.10
CA LYS A 79 10.14 -6.67 -17.60
C LYS A 79 9.22 -7.47 -16.66
N LEU A 80 9.39 -7.32 -15.35
CA LEU A 80 8.51 -7.95 -14.37
C LEU A 80 7.11 -7.32 -14.45
N ILE A 81 7.00 -6.01 -14.62
CA ILE A 81 5.70 -5.34 -14.81
C ILE A 81 4.98 -5.84 -16.07
N GLU A 82 5.69 -5.99 -17.19
CA GLU A 82 5.16 -6.58 -18.42
C GLU A 82 4.65 -8.01 -18.18
N ASN A 83 5.43 -8.85 -17.48
CA ASN A 83 5.02 -10.21 -17.17
C ASN A 83 3.80 -10.26 -16.23
N ILE A 84 3.73 -9.38 -15.22
CA ILE A 84 2.54 -9.26 -14.36
C ILE A 84 1.31 -8.88 -15.19
N THR A 85 1.47 -7.94 -16.13
CA THR A 85 0.40 -7.49 -17.04
C THR A 85 -0.08 -8.66 -17.91
N HIS A 86 0.85 -9.40 -18.52
CA HIS A 86 0.52 -10.56 -19.33
C HIS A 86 -0.21 -11.64 -18.53
N LEU A 87 0.25 -11.93 -17.31
CA LEU A 87 -0.35 -12.93 -16.44
C LEU A 87 -1.80 -12.60 -16.11
N ILE A 88 -2.14 -11.33 -15.87
CA ILE A 88 -3.54 -11.00 -15.65
C ILE A 88 -4.36 -11.09 -16.93
N GLU A 89 -3.87 -10.62 -18.08
CA GLU A 89 -4.61 -10.68 -19.35
C GLU A 89 -4.93 -12.13 -19.75
N VAL A 90 -4.05 -13.09 -19.42
CA VAL A 90 -4.29 -14.52 -19.67
C VAL A 90 -5.25 -15.13 -18.64
N ASN A 91 -5.06 -14.83 -17.35
CA ASN A 91 -5.87 -15.45 -16.29
C ASN A 91 -7.26 -14.80 -16.13
N ALA A 92 -7.44 -13.54 -16.56
CA ALA A 92 -8.72 -12.85 -16.60
C ALA A 92 -9.62 -13.32 -17.75
N LYS A 93 -9.12 -14.16 -18.65
CA LYS A 93 -9.97 -14.86 -19.65
C LYS A 93 -10.55 -16.16 -19.11
N LYS A 94 -10.06 -16.66 -17.98
CA LYS A 94 -10.55 -17.90 -17.36
C LYS A 94 -11.81 -17.60 -16.54
N PRO A 95 -12.76 -18.55 -16.46
CA PRO A 95 -13.92 -18.40 -15.60
C PRO A 95 -13.53 -18.38 -14.13
N ILE A 96 -14.25 -17.58 -13.33
CA ILE A 96 -14.12 -17.62 -11.87
C ILE A 96 -14.78 -18.89 -11.33
N GLU A 97 -14.07 -19.58 -10.44
CA GLU A 97 -14.59 -20.78 -9.79
C GLU A 97 -15.87 -20.47 -9.01
N THR A 98 -16.92 -21.27 -9.22
CA THR A 98 -18.13 -21.20 -8.41
C THR A 98 -17.97 -22.07 -7.17
N PRO A 99 -18.54 -21.69 -6.00
CA PRO A 99 -18.33 -22.39 -4.74
C PRO A 99 -18.70 -23.88 -4.72
N GLN A 100 -19.52 -24.31 -5.68
CA GLN A 100 -20.03 -25.68 -5.82
C GLN A 100 -19.11 -26.58 -6.65
N ARG A 101 -18.08 -26.05 -7.31
CA ARG A 101 -17.13 -26.80 -8.13
C ARG A 101 -15.71 -26.50 -7.68
N PHE A 102 -15.02 -27.52 -7.18
CA PHE A 102 -13.57 -27.44 -7.03
C PHE A 102 -12.96 -27.55 -8.42
N ILE A 103 -12.39 -26.44 -8.91
CA ILE A 103 -11.66 -26.41 -10.16
C ILE A 103 -10.17 -26.42 -9.81
N HIS A 104 -9.35 -27.17 -10.54
CA HIS A 104 -7.91 -27.12 -10.30
C HIS A 104 -7.39 -25.72 -10.65
N PRO A 105 -6.43 -25.11 -9.93
CA PRO A 105 -5.96 -23.74 -10.21
C PRO A 105 -5.38 -23.49 -11.61
N SER A 106 -5.18 -24.54 -12.42
CA SER A 106 -4.83 -24.43 -13.84
C SER A 106 -6.05 -24.15 -14.73
N GLU A 107 -7.23 -24.61 -14.32
CA GLU A 107 -8.49 -24.64 -15.08
C GLU A 107 -9.43 -23.47 -14.75
N GLY A 108 -9.25 -22.83 -13.59
CA GLY A 108 -10.09 -21.71 -13.14
C GLY A 108 -9.35 -20.71 -12.29
N THR A 109 -9.97 -19.55 -12.09
CA THR A 109 -9.42 -18.49 -11.22
C THR A 109 -10.23 -18.40 -9.94
N ARG A 110 -9.57 -18.64 -8.80
CA ARG A 110 -10.20 -18.39 -7.49
C ARG A 110 -10.22 -16.90 -7.20
N VAL A 111 -11.36 -16.41 -6.70
CA VAL A 111 -11.53 -15.02 -6.25
C VAL A 111 -10.39 -14.57 -5.33
N LYS A 112 -10.02 -15.38 -4.34
CA LYS A 112 -8.94 -15.04 -3.39
C LYS A 112 -7.56 -14.87 -4.05
N ASP A 113 -7.30 -15.57 -5.15
CA ASP A 113 -6.02 -15.45 -5.86
C ASP A 113 -6.04 -14.19 -6.72
N LEU A 114 -7.17 -13.87 -7.35
CA LEU A 114 -7.39 -12.63 -8.09
C LEU A 114 -7.20 -11.38 -7.22
N THR A 115 -7.92 -11.31 -6.08
CA THR A 115 -7.84 -10.13 -5.19
C THR A 115 -6.45 -10.00 -4.57
N ARG A 116 -5.81 -11.12 -4.22
CA ARG A 116 -4.45 -11.10 -3.71
C ARG A 116 -3.43 -10.71 -4.78
N PHE A 117 -3.60 -11.16 -6.02
CA PHE A 117 -2.74 -10.75 -7.13
C PHE A 117 -2.84 -9.24 -7.32
N LEU A 118 -4.06 -8.69 -7.40
CA LEU A 118 -4.28 -7.26 -7.51
C LEU A 118 -3.64 -6.50 -6.35
N TRP A 119 -3.78 -6.99 -5.12
CA TRP A 119 -3.09 -6.43 -3.97
C TRP A 119 -1.59 -6.36 -4.18
N THR A 120 -0.95 -7.46 -4.56
CA THR A 120 0.50 -7.49 -4.80
C THR A 120 0.93 -6.59 -5.95
N ALA A 121 0.14 -6.55 -7.04
CA ALA A 121 0.39 -5.66 -8.16
C ALA A 121 0.31 -4.18 -7.72
N SER A 122 -0.70 -3.82 -6.91
CA SER A 122 -0.85 -2.46 -6.37
C SER A 122 0.28 -2.04 -5.41
N CYS A 123 1.02 -3.00 -4.84
CA CYS A 123 2.23 -2.71 -4.05
C CYS A 123 3.45 -2.43 -4.91
N LEU A 124 3.57 -3.14 -6.04
CA LEU A 124 4.82 -3.26 -6.78
C LEU A 124 4.84 -2.37 -8.02
N ILE A 125 3.68 -2.17 -8.67
CA ILE A 125 3.56 -1.38 -9.89
C ILE A 125 3.27 0.09 -9.52
N PRO A 126 4.14 1.03 -9.91
CA PRO A 126 3.92 2.46 -9.73
C PRO A 126 2.62 2.95 -10.40
N THR A 127 2.04 4.03 -9.87
CA THR A 127 0.74 4.55 -10.32
C THR A 127 0.74 5.13 -11.73
N ASP A 128 1.90 5.51 -12.24
CA ASP A 128 2.14 6.19 -13.52
C ASP A 128 2.37 5.23 -14.70
N VAL A 129 2.36 3.91 -14.47
CA VAL A 129 2.60 2.92 -15.52
C VAL A 129 1.32 2.62 -16.31
N ILE A 130 1.40 2.75 -17.64
CA ILE A 130 0.27 2.58 -18.59
C ILE A 130 -0.40 1.21 -18.50
N SER A 131 0.36 0.14 -18.24
CA SER A 131 -0.20 -1.22 -18.17
C SER A 131 -1.23 -1.40 -17.06
N ARG A 132 -1.23 -0.51 -16.06
CA ARG A 132 -2.20 -0.46 -14.97
C ARG A 132 -3.64 -0.46 -15.46
N ASP A 133 -3.98 0.35 -16.47
CA ASP A 133 -5.38 0.52 -16.88
C ASP A 133 -5.95 -0.78 -17.49
N ARG A 134 -5.11 -1.53 -18.21
CA ARG A 134 -5.48 -2.86 -18.73
C ARG A 134 -5.67 -3.87 -17.60
N ILE A 135 -4.73 -3.92 -16.65
CA ILE A 135 -4.83 -4.80 -15.48
C ILE A 135 -6.14 -4.52 -14.73
N VAL A 136 -6.45 -3.24 -14.52
CA VAL A 136 -7.61 -2.82 -13.75
C VAL A 136 -8.93 -3.15 -14.45
N ALA A 137 -9.04 -2.90 -15.76
CA ALA A 137 -10.24 -3.23 -16.53
C ALA A 137 -10.57 -4.72 -16.43
N GLU A 138 -9.60 -5.59 -16.72
CA GLU A 138 -9.74 -7.05 -16.66
C GLU A 138 -10.12 -7.54 -15.25
N MET A 139 -9.51 -6.95 -14.22
CA MET A 139 -9.80 -7.28 -12.82
C MET A 139 -11.22 -6.87 -12.39
N ILE A 140 -11.69 -5.70 -12.83
CA ILE A 140 -13.05 -5.22 -12.56
C ILE A 140 -14.07 -6.14 -13.23
N ASP A 141 -13.85 -6.49 -14.50
CA ASP A 141 -14.75 -7.36 -15.25
C ASP A 141 -14.85 -8.75 -14.63
N GLN A 142 -13.72 -9.30 -14.18
CA GLN A 142 -13.68 -10.57 -13.47
C GLN A 142 -14.46 -10.52 -12.15
N VAL A 143 -14.19 -9.55 -11.28
CA VAL A 143 -14.92 -9.42 -10.01
C VAL A 143 -16.41 -9.18 -10.25
N ASN A 144 -16.75 -8.38 -11.25
CA ASN A 144 -18.13 -8.15 -11.67
C ASN A 144 -18.84 -9.43 -12.12
N ALA A 145 -18.19 -10.24 -12.96
CA ALA A 145 -18.70 -11.53 -13.40
C ALA A 145 -18.89 -12.48 -12.22
N GLY A 146 -17.89 -12.61 -11.35
CA GLY A 146 -17.95 -13.46 -10.16
C GLY A 146 -19.03 -13.03 -9.17
N TRP A 147 -19.27 -11.72 -9.03
CA TRP A 147 -20.37 -11.20 -8.21
C TRP A 147 -21.72 -11.61 -8.80
N THR A 148 -21.90 -11.40 -10.10
CA THR A 148 -23.15 -11.67 -10.82
C THR A 148 -23.47 -13.17 -10.87
N SER A 149 -22.45 -14.03 -10.96
CA SER A 149 -22.62 -15.50 -10.96
C SER A 149 -22.78 -16.11 -9.57
N GLY A 150 -22.74 -15.31 -8.50
CA GLY A 150 -22.79 -15.81 -7.13
C GLY A 150 -21.52 -16.56 -6.69
N SER A 151 -20.39 -16.30 -7.34
CA SER A 151 -19.11 -16.92 -6.96
C SER A 151 -18.56 -16.40 -5.63
N PHE A 152 -18.97 -15.20 -5.20
CA PHE A 152 -18.65 -14.64 -3.91
C PHE A 152 -19.62 -15.14 -2.83
N GLN A 153 -19.10 -15.81 -1.80
CA GLN A 153 -19.87 -16.11 -0.60
C GLN A 153 -19.71 -14.96 0.39
N LEU A 154 -20.68 -14.05 0.45
CA LEU A 154 -20.56 -12.80 1.20
C LEU A 154 -20.12 -12.97 2.67
N ASP A 155 -20.66 -13.97 3.36
CA ASP A 155 -20.32 -14.32 4.74
C ASP A 155 -18.84 -14.68 4.93
N LYS A 156 -18.19 -15.19 3.88
CA LYS A 156 -16.78 -15.62 3.90
C LYS A 156 -15.85 -14.62 3.21
N ASP A 157 -16.29 -14.05 2.10
CA ASP A 157 -15.43 -13.41 1.09
C ASP A 157 -15.49 -11.89 1.08
N TRP A 158 -16.35 -11.23 1.90
CA TRP A 158 -16.46 -9.77 1.92
C TRP A 158 -15.11 -9.05 2.10
N HIS A 159 -14.19 -9.66 2.84
CA HIS A 159 -12.86 -9.10 3.09
C HIS A 159 -11.97 -9.11 1.85
N LEU A 160 -12.20 -10.03 0.91
CA LEU A 160 -11.53 -10.05 -0.38
C LEU A 160 -12.01 -8.89 -1.25
N LEU A 161 -13.31 -8.55 -1.18
CA LEU A 161 -13.88 -7.37 -1.83
C LEU A 161 -13.34 -6.06 -1.22
N ALA A 162 -13.22 -6.00 0.12
CA ALA A 162 -12.60 -4.86 0.78
C ALA A 162 -11.13 -4.65 0.35
N ASP A 163 -10.34 -5.72 0.30
CA ASP A 163 -8.95 -5.68 -0.18
C ASP A 163 -8.88 -5.29 -1.67
N PHE A 164 -9.79 -5.82 -2.49
CA PHE A 164 -9.91 -5.49 -3.92
C PHE A 164 -10.17 -4.00 -4.15
N PHE A 165 -11.20 -3.44 -3.51
CA PHE A 165 -11.53 -2.02 -3.64
C PHE A 165 -10.42 -1.12 -3.12
N LEU A 166 -9.79 -1.48 -2.00
CA LEU A 166 -8.65 -0.72 -1.47
C LEU A 166 -7.43 -0.76 -2.42
N SER A 167 -7.19 -1.89 -3.10
CA SER A 167 -6.14 -1.96 -4.12
C SER A 167 -6.42 -1.05 -5.31
N LEU A 168 -7.65 -1.00 -5.80
CA LEU A 168 -8.05 -0.06 -6.86
C LEU A 168 -7.91 1.39 -6.39
N ALA A 169 -8.31 1.69 -5.15
CA ALA A 169 -8.15 3.03 -4.57
C ALA A 169 -6.68 3.44 -4.49
N CYS A 170 -5.74 2.53 -4.19
CA CYS A 170 -4.30 2.80 -4.23
C CYS A 170 -3.85 3.30 -5.62
N TRP A 171 -4.51 2.84 -6.68
CA TRP A 171 -4.30 3.26 -8.07
C TRP A 171 -5.23 4.38 -8.56
N LYS A 172 -5.99 5.02 -7.66
CA LYS A 172 -6.96 6.07 -7.99
C LYS A 172 -8.07 5.58 -8.93
N VAL A 173 -8.47 4.31 -8.82
CA VAL A 173 -9.59 3.76 -9.58
C VAL A 173 -10.76 3.43 -8.66
N TYR A 174 -11.94 3.90 -9.05
CA TYR A 174 -13.19 3.73 -8.30
C TYR A 174 -14.30 3.28 -9.26
N PRO A 175 -14.55 1.96 -9.38
CA PRO A 175 -15.59 1.46 -10.27
C PRO A 175 -16.97 1.70 -9.68
N VAL A 176 -17.51 2.92 -9.85
CA VAL A 176 -18.75 3.41 -9.22
C VAL A 176 -19.90 2.41 -9.29
N SER A 177 -20.24 1.92 -10.48
CA SER A 177 -21.35 0.97 -10.67
C SER A 177 -21.15 -0.36 -9.96
N LEU A 178 -19.90 -0.83 -9.80
CA LEU A 178 -19.60 -2.04 -9.03
C LEU A 178 -19.68 -1.75 -7.53
N ILE A 179 -19.17 -0.60 -7.08
CA ILE A 179 -19.22 -0.19 -5.67
C ILE A 179 -20.67 -0.06 -5.19
N GLU A 180 -21.52 0.66 -5.93
CA GLU A 180 -22.94 0.87 -5.56
C GLU A 180 -23.74 -0.42 -5.50
N ARG A 181 -23.38 -1.40 -6.33
CA ARG A 181 -24.04 -2.70 -6.37
C ARG A 181 -23.57 -3.65 -5.28
N VAL A 182 -22.29 -3.59 -4.90
CA VAL A 182 -21.70 -4.48 -3.89
C VAL A 182 -21.91 -3.94 -2.47
N ILE A 183 -21.71 -2.64 -2.27
CA ILE A 183 -21.81 -2.00 -0.95
C ILE A 183 -23.26 -1.58 -0.72
N ASP A 184 -24.08 -2.54 -0.35
CA ASP A 184 -25.47 -2.30 0.06
C ASP A 184 -25.67 -2.53 1.56
N ARG A 185 -26.92 -2.45 2.04
CA ARG A 185 -27.21 -2.67 3.46
C ARG A 185 -26.81 -4.08 3.92
N ASN A 186 -27.09 -5.10 3.10
CA ASN A 186 -26.81 -6.49 3.42
C ASN A 186 -25.30 -6.74 3.57
N PHE A 187 -24.48 -6.18 2.67
CA PHE A 187 -23.03 -6.22 2.77
C PHE A 187 -22.53 -5.61 4.09
N ILE A 188 -23.04 -4.43 4.45
CA ILE A 188 -22.64 -3.72 5.67
C ILE A 188 -23.05 -4.49 6.93
N ASP A 189 -24.25 -5.05 6.98
CA ASP A 189 -24.70 -5.90 8.09
C ASP A 189 -23.80 -7.13 8.28
N ILE A 190 -23.37 -7.76 7.18
CA ILE A 190 -22.41 -8.88 7.21
C ILE A 190 -21.04 -8.39 7.72
N VAL A 191 -20.54 -7.26 7.23
CA VAL A 191 -19.26 -6.70 7.65
C VAL A 191 -19.25 -6.44 9.15
N ILE A 192 -20.30 -5.82 9.69
CA ILE A 192 -20.41 -5.47 11.11
C ILE A 192 -20.55 -6.72 11.97
N SER A 193 -21.46 -7.64 11.61
CA SER A 193 -21.72 -8.87 12.39
C SER A 193 -20.49 -9.77 12.56
N GLN A 194 -19.56 -9.74 11.60
CA GLN A 194 -18.34 -10.55 11.62
C GLN A 194 -17.30 -10.07 12.65
N LYS A 195 -17.38 -8.82 13.15
CA LYS A 195 -16.47 -8.25 14.17
C LYS A 195 -14.97 -8.37 13.86
N LYS A 196 -14.59 -8.41 12.58
CA LYS A 196 -13.18 -8.51 12.14
C LYS A 196 -12.57 -7.12 11.95
N THR A 197 -12.21 -6.46 13.05
CA THR A 197 -11.77 -5.05 13.10
C THR A 197 -10.67 -4.70 12.09
N ILE A 198 -9.65 -5.55 11.91
CA ILE A 198 -8.57 -5.29 10.93
C ILE A 198 -9.12 -5.21 9.49
N ARG A 199 -10.04 -6.10 9.14
CA ARG A 199 -10.64 -6.15 7.80
C ARG A 199 -11.65 -5.01 7.61
N GLN A 200 -12.41 -4.69 8.65
CA GLN A 200 -13.31 -3.55 8.69
C GLN A 200 -12.55 -2.23 8.50
N SER A 201 -11.38 -2.08 9.12
CA SER A 201 -10.52 -0.90 8.97
C SER A 201 -10.02 -0.72 7.52
N ARG A 202 -9.77 -1.81 6.78
CA ARG A 202 -9.42 -1.72 5.35
C ARG A 202 -10.58 -1.26 4.49
N LEU A 203 -11.78 -1.76 4.75
CA LEU A 203 -12.99 -1.29 4.08
C LEU A 203 -13.22 0.20 4.40
N ALA A 204 -13.14 0.58 5.67
CA ALA A 204 -13.30 1.96 6.10
C ALA A 204 -12.25 2.89 5.45
N LEU A 205 -11.00 2.45 5.33
CA LEU A 205 -9.96 3.18 4.60
C LEU A 205 -10.29 3.34 3.11
N PHE A 206 -10.77 2.29 2.44
CA PHE A 206 -11.25 2.40 1.07
C PHE A 206 -12.39 3.42 0.96
N MET A 207 -13.37 3.34 1.85
CA MET A 207 -14.52 4.23 1.86
C MET A 207 -14.10 5.69 2.12
N GLU A 208 -13.16 5.94 3.03
CA GLU A 208 -12.58 7.27 3.22
C GLU A 208 -11.88 7.79 1.97
N ALA A 209 -11.08 6.94 1.31
CA ALA A 209 -10.46 7.32 0.05
C ALA A 209 -11.51 7.67 -1.01
N ALA A 210 -12.54 6.83 -1.17
CA ALA A 210 -13.65 7.09 -2.10
C ALA A 210 -14.42 8.37 -1.75
N ARG A 211 -14.67 8.66 -0.48
CA ARG A 211 -15.32 9.89 -0.03
C ARG A 211 -14.54 11.14 -0.43
N ILE A 212 -13.21 11.09 -0.32
CA ILE A 212 -12.32 12.21 -0.64
C ILE A 212 -12.21 12.40 -2.15
N GLU A 213 -12.02 11.31 -2.91
CA GLU A 213 -11.69 11.41 -4.34
C GLU A 213 -12.91 11.33 -5.27
N VAL A 214 -14.04 10.80 -4.78
CA VAL A 214 -15.30 10.59 -5.52
C VAL A 214 -16.48 11.02 -4.65
N PRO A 215 -16.59 12.31 -4.29
CA PRO A 215 -17.54 12.80 -3.28
C PRO A 215 -19.03 12.65 -3.67
N HIS A 216 -19.34 12.32 -4.93
CA HIS A 216 -20.71 12.08 -5.38
C HIS A 216 -21.21 10.65 -5.08
N LEU A 217 -20.35 9.77 -4.57
CA LEU A 217 -20.68 8.38 -4.29
C LEU A 217 -21.44 8.24 -2.96
N SER A 218 -22.74 8.55 -2.96
CA SER A 218 -23.57 8.71 -1.74
C SER A 218 -23.63 7.48 -0.83
N VAL A 219 -23.40 6.28 -1.39
CA VAL A 219 -23.38 5.03 -0.63
C VAL A 219 -22.27 5.02 0.44
N ILE A 220 -21.18 5.75 0.19
CA ILE A 220 -20.06 5.87 1.11
C ILE A 220 -20.47 6.64 2.36
N ASP A 221 -21.02 7.84 2.20
CA ASP A 221 -21.43 8.69 3.32
C ASP A 221 -22.53 8.04 4.17
N LYS A 222 -23.37 7.22 3.54
CA LYS A 222 -24.41 6.46 4.22
C LYS A 222 -23.85 5.44 5.21
N PHE A 223 -22.81 4.70 4.84
CA PHE A 223 -22.38 3.50 5.59
C PHE A 223 -21.04 3.63 6.33
N LEU A 224 -20.19 4.57 5.91
CA LEU A 224 -18.89 4.79 6.55
C LEU A 224 -18.99 5.15 8.04
N PRO A 225 -19.94 5.98 8.51
CA PRO A 225 -20.09 6.26 9.94
C PRO A 225 -20.36 4.99 10.77
N GLU A 226 -21.21 4.09 10.26
CA GLU A 226 -21.60 2.85 10.95
C GLU A 226 -20.41 1.89 11.11
N ILE A 227 -19.61 1.73 10.06
CA ILE A 227 -18.37 0.94 10.15
C ILE A 227 -17.38 1.62 11.11
N SER A 228 -17.21 2.94 11.00
CA SER A 228 -16.22 3.69 11.78
C SER A 228 -16.49 3.64 13.29
N LEU A 229 -17.76 3.65 13.71
CA LEU A 229 -18.14 3.52 15.12
C LEU A 229 -17.71 2.19 15.76
N ASN A 230 -17.53 1.14 14.94
CA ASN A 230 -17.10 -0.18 15.40
C ASN A 230 -15.56 -0.34 15.44
N LEU A 231 -14.80 0.66 15.02
CA LEU A 231 -13.35 0.60 14.95
C LEU A 231 -12.69 1.22 16.18
N PRO A 232 -11.57 0.65 16.66
CA PRO A 232 -10.82 1.27 17.74
C PRO A 232 -10.23 2.60 17.29
N ALA A 233 -10.20 3.58 18.20
CA ALA A 233 -9.54 4.85 17.96
C ALA A 233 -8.06 4.64 17.61
N TYR A 234 -7.57 5.44 16.65
CA TYR A 234 -6.15 5.48 16.31
C TYR A 234 -5.31 5.90 17.53
N ARG A 235 -4.14 5.28 17.68
CA ARG A 235 -3.17 5.56 18.74
C ARG A 235 -1.80 5.76 18.13
N ALA A 236 -1.34 7.02 18.10
CA ALA A 236 -0.07 7.40 17.50
C ALA A 236 1.12 6.70 18.19
N GLU A 237 1.01 6.43 19.48
CA GLU A 237 2.06 5.81 20.30
C GLU A 237 2.47 4.43 19.76
N LYS A 238 1.49 3.64 19.27
CA LYS A 238 1.76 2.32 18.67
C LYS A 238 2.58 2.41 17.39
N GLU A 239 2.49 3.54 16.72
CA GLU A 239 3.21 3.81 15.48
C GLU A 239 4.60 4.34 15.80
N LEU A 240 4.71 5.31 16.70
CA LEU A 240 5.98 5.90 17.14
C LEU A 240 6.97 4.85 17.68
N ILE A 241 6.49 3.81 18.36
CA ILE A 241 7.31 2.66 18.78
C ILE A 241 7.99 1.96 17.58
N LYS A 242 7.29 1.86 16.45
CA LYS A 242 7.79 1.22 15.22
C LYS A 242 8.65 2.16 14.37
N ARG A 243 8.57 3.47 14.61
CA ARG A 243 9.27 4.50 13.84
C ARG A 243 10.04 5.46 14.76
N PRO A 244 11.17 5.00 15.33
CA PRO A 244 11.97 5.79 16.27
C PRO A 244 12.41 7.16 15.71
N ARG A 245 12.67 7.26 14.41
CA ARG A 245 13.04 8.52 13.77
C ARG A 245 11.89 9.53 13.75
N LEU A 246 10.65 9.06 13.56
CA LEU A 246 9.47 9.93 13.66
C LEU A 246 9.25 10.37 15.11
N ALA A 247 9.46 9.47 16.08
CA ALA A 247 9.38 9.81 17.50
C ALA A 247 10.42 10.88 17.88
N SER A 248 11.66 10.76 17.41
CA SER A 248 12.70 11.77 17.63
C SER A 248 12.31 13.14 17.04
N LEU A 249 11.84 13.15 15.79
CA LEU A 249 11.38 14.38 15.14
C LEU A 249 10.21 15.03 15.88
N ALA A 250 9.24 14.23 16.32
CA ALA A 250 8.11 14.71 17.12
C ALA A 250 8.59 15.36 18.43
N ASN A 251 9.53 14.72 19.14
CA ASN A 251 10.08 15.23 20.39
C ASN A 251 10.86 16.54 20.20
N VAL A 252 11.62 16.69 19.11
CA VAL A 252 12.34 17.95 18.83
C VAL A 252 11.37 19.07 18.50
N ILE A 253 10.36 18.81 17.66
CA ILE A 253 9.36 19.83 17.32
C ILE A 253 8.55 20.24 18.55
N ASP A 254 8.24 19.31 19.46
CA ASP A 254 7.56 19.64 20.71
C ASP A 254 8.43 20.51 21.63
N ARG A 255 9.74 20.22 21.73
CA ARG A 255 10.71 21.05 22.48
C ARG A 255 10.89 22.45 21.89
N SER A 256 10.85 22.58 20.56
CA SER A 256 11.04 23.86 19.85
C SER A 256 9.72 24.58 19.53
N ARG A 257 8.60 24.14 20.11
CA ARG A 257 7.25 24.61 19.76
C ARG A 257 7.10 26.14 19.85
N GLU A 258 7.60 26.74 20.93
CA GLU A 258 7.53 28.18 21.16
C GLU A 258 8.33 28.97 20.11
N GLU A 259 9.56 28.51 19.81
CA GLU A 259 10.44 29.16 18.84
C GLU A 259 9.93 29.05 17.40
N LEU A 260 9.24 27.95 17.09
CA LEU A 260 8.74 27.68 15.74
C LEU A 260 7.55 28.56 15.37
N GLY A 261 6.80 29.06 16.36
CA GLY A 261 5.57 29.81 16.13
C GLY A 261 4.50 29.02 15.36
N TRP A 262 4.58 27.68 15.39
CA TRP A 262 3.62 26.80 14.71
C TRP A 262 2.44 26.48 15.63
N GLU A 263 1.23 26.63 15.12
CA GLU A 263 0.03 26.40 15.91
C GLU A 263 -0.49 24.97 15.73
N ASN A 264 -1.16 24.44 16.76
CA ASN A 264 -1.87 23.15 16.69
C ASN A 264 -1.00 21.95 16.26
N ILE A 265 0.29 21.95 16.62
CA ILE A 265 1.18 20.80 16.36
C ILE A 265 0.61 19.52 16.99
N ARG A 266 0.45 18.47 16.19
CA ARG A 266 -0.02 17.14 16.58
C ARG A 266 0.75 16.06 15.83
N CYS A 267 1.02 14.95 16.50
CA CYS A 267 1.43 13.71 15.84
C CYS A 267 0.20 12.82 15.64
N CYS A 268 -0.29 12.72 14.41
CA CYS A 268 -1.51 11.99 14.10
C CYS A 268 -1.50 11.49 12.64
N THR A 269 -2.58 10.83 12.23
CA THR A 269 -2.85 10.58 10.81
C THR A 269 -3.74 11.68 10.24
N THR A 270 -3.42 12.13 9.02
CA THR A 270 -4.23 13.05 8.22
C THR A 270 -5.43 12.37 7.56
N VAL A 271 -5.34 11.05 7.36
CA VAL A 271 -6.35 10.24 6.65
C VAL A 271 -6.94 9.25 7.65
N PRO A 272 -8.25 9.30 7.93
CA PRO A 272 -8.88 8.35 8.85
C PRO A 272 -8.66 6.89 8.43
N HIS A 273 -8.53 6.00 9.41
CA HIS A 273 -8.29 4.56 9.22
C HIS A 273 -6.96 4.18 8.55
N LEU A 274 -6.14 5.16 8.14
CA LEU A 274 -4.78 4.95 7.66
C LEU A 274 -3.80 5.15 8.81
N ASN A 275 -3.38 4.07 9.45
CA ASN A 275 -2.61 4.09 10.69
C ASN A 275 -1.11 4.44 10.51
N TYR A 276 -0.80 5.47 9.71
CA TYR A 276 0.53 6.04 9.57
C TYR A 276 0.58 7.42 10.20
N ALA A 277 1.43 7.56 11.23
CA ALA A 277 1.63 8.84 11.88
C ALA A 277 2.44 9.78 10.98
N GLY A 278 2.10 11.06 11.03
CA GLY A 278 2.89 12.17 10.56
C GLY A 278 2.76 13.32 11.57
N LEU A 279 3.41 14.44 11.28
CA LEU A 279 3.22 15.66 12.07
C LEU A 279 2.30 16.60 11.32
N THR A 280 1.33 17.18 12.00
CA THR A 280 0.42 18.17 11.43
C THR A 280 0.43 19.43 12.26
N PHE A 281 0.38 20.59 11.62
CA PHE A 281 0.30 21.89 12.28
C PHE A 281 -0.29 22.93 11.34
N ASN A 282 -0.66 24.09 11.87
CA ASN A 282 -1.06 25.25 11.08
C ASN A 282 0.13 26.21 10.95
N TYR A 283 0.37 26.69 9.73
CA TYR A 283 1.37 27.71 9.44
C TYR A 283 0.79 28.75 8.49
N LYS A 284 0.71 30.01 8.93
CA LYS A 284 0.20 31.14 8.12
C LYS A 284 -1.15 30.83 7.42
N ARG A 285 -2.10 30.25 8.17
CA ARG A 285 -3.44 29.80 7.70
C ARG A 285 -3.45 28.55 6.80
N GLU A 286 -2.30 27.97 6.45
CA GLU A 286 -2.24 26.68 5.77
C GLU A 286 -2.20 25.51 6.77
N LYS A 287 -2.84 24.40 6.42
CA LYS A 287 -2.66 23.11 7.10
C LYS A 287 -1.43 22.43 6.52
N VAL A 288 -0.45 22.13 7.35
CA VAL A 288 0.78 21.45 6.93
C VAL A 288 0.77 20.03 7.48
N ALA A 289 1.19 19.08 6.65
CA ALA A 289 1.47 17.71 7.04
C ALA A 289 2.93 17.38 6.69
N VAL A 290 3.70 16.92 7.66
CA VAL A 290 5.08 16.48 7.48
C VAL A 290 5.11 14.96 7.58
N GLU A 291 5.51 14.33 6.47
CA GLU A 291 5.63 12.89 6.35
C GLU A 291 7.11 12.49 6.29
N LEU A 292 7.56 11.75 7.29
CA LEU A 292 8.91 11.20 7.32
C LEU A 292 8.99 9.97 6.42
N LEU A 293 9.87 9.96 5.43
CA LEU A 293 10.11 8.83 4.53
C LEU A 293 11.27 7.99 5.06
N ASP A 294 10.94 6.96 5.84
CA ASP A 294 11.87 6.00 6.42
C ASP A 294 11.66 4.57 5.84
N SER A 295 12.48 3.61 6.26
CA SER A 295 12.36 2.22 5.81
C SER A 295 11.05 1.54 6.21
N TYR A 296 10.29 2.11 7.16
CA TYR A 296 8.99 1.57 7.59
C TYR A 296 7.86 1.93 6.61
N VAL A 297 8.00 2.98 5.83
CA VAL A 297 6.96 3.50 4.91
C VAL A 297 7.41 3.65 3.47
N CYS A 298 8.66 3.28 3.17
CA CYS A 298 9.22 3.30 1.81
C CYS A 298 9.49 1.91 1.26
N MET A 299 9.63 1.85 -0.06
CA MET A 299 10.20 0.74 -0.78
C MET A 299 11.63 0.48 -0.32
N ARG A 300 12.02 -0.79 -0.27
CA ARG A 300 13.31 -1.24 0.23
C ARG A 300 14.44 -0.56 -0.55
N HIS A 301 15.41 0.03 0.17
CA HIS A 301 16.55 0.76 -0.40
C HIS A 301 16.16 1.94 -1.31
N SER A 302 14.98 2.52 -1.11
CA SER A 302 14.47 3.64 -1.88
C SER A 302 13.76 4.64 -0.98
N ASN A 303 13.52 5.84 -1.52
CA ASN A 303 12.70 6.89 -0.91
C ASN A 303 11.32 6.97 -1.57
N GLN A 304 11.03 6.04 -2.48
CA GLN A 304 9.69 5.85 -3.01
C GLN A 304 8.78 5.35 -1.87
N PRO A 305 7.71 6.07 -1.52
CA PRO A 305 6.76 5.60 -0.51
C PRO A 305 6.12 4.28 -0.98
N GLU A 306 5.88 3.36 -0.04
CA GLU A 306 5.06 2.18 -0.36
C GLU A 306 3.59 2.59 -0.59
N ARG A 307 2.78 1.68 -1.13
CA ARG A 307 1.46 2.04 -1.66
C ARG A 307 0.55 2.79 -0.67
N LEU A 308 0.54 2.41 0.61
CA LEU A 308 -0.35 3.03 1.59
C LEU A 308 0.14 4.41 2.01
N MET A 309 1.46 4.63 2.07
CA MET A 309 2.04 5.95 2.30
C MET A 309 1.84 6.84 1.07
N ALA A 310 1.98 6.30 -0.14
CA ALA A 310 1.64 7.02 -1.38
C ALA A 310 0.16 7.43 -1.41
N LEU A 311 -0.74 6.52 -1.01
CA LEU A 311 -2.17 6.82 -0.81
C LEU A 311 -2.36 7.92 0.23
N LYS A 312 -1.72 7.83 1.40
CA LYS A 312 -1.79 8.86 2.46
C LYS A 312 -1.43 10.24 1.94
N ILE A 313 -0.26 10.36 1.31
CA ILE A 313 0.26 11.63 0.79
C ILE A 313 -0.72 12.23 -0.21
N ARG A 314 -1.26 11.42 -1.13
CA ARG A 314 -2.23 11.86 -2.13
C ARG A 314 -3.54 12.34 -1.50
N LEU A 315 -4.12 11.56 -0.59
CA LEU A 315 -5.38 11.92 0.07
C LEU A 315 -5.22 13.14 0.98
N SER A 316 -4.09 13.25 1.68
CA SER A 316 -3.78 14.43 2.52
C SER A 316 -3.78 15.72 1.71
N ARG A 317 -3.20 15.69 0.50
CA ARG A 317 -3.23 16.83 -0.43
C ARG A 317 -4.66 17.21 -0.82
N GLN A 318 -5.53 16.24 -1.08
CA GLN A 318 -6.93 16.50 -1.42
C GLN A 318 -7.76 17.01 -0.23
N LEU A 319 -7.37 16.67 0.99
CA LEU A 319 -7.91 17.25 2.22
C LEU A 319 -7.40 18.68 2.51
N GLY A 320 -6.63 19.27 1.58
CA GLY A 320 -6.11 20.63 1.68
C GLY A 320 -4.85 20.77 2.52
N TYR A 321 -4.16 19.66 2.84
CA TYR A 321 -2.86 19.74 3.49
C TYR A 321 -1.75 20.02 2.49
N ARG A 322 -0.87 20.95 2.84
CA ARG A 322 0.45 21.03 2.22
C ARG A 322 1.34 19.93 2.78
N VAL A 323 1.66 18.94 1.96
CA VAL A 323 2.45 17.78 2.39
C VAL A 323 3.94 18.00 2.10
N ILE A 324 4.74 18.09 3.17
CA ILE A 324 6.20 18.11 3.14
C ILE A 324 6.70 16.67 3.38
N GLN A 325 7.48 16.14 2.45
CA GLN A 325 8.08 14.82 2.56
C GLN A 325 9.54 14.97 3.00
N LEU A 326 9.92 14.34 4.11
CA LEU A 326 11.29 14.37 4.63
C LEU A 326 12.00 13.06 4.34
N ASP A 327 12.98 13.11 3.46
CA ASP A 327 13.77 11.97 3.04
C ASP A 327 14.91 11.69 4.03
N VAL A 328 14.81 10.59 4.78
CA VAL A 328 15.81 10.23 5.77
C VAL A 328 17.12 9.74 5.14
N GLN A 329 17.08 9.13 3.96
CA GLN A 329 18.28 8.58 3.32
C GLN A 329 19.14 9.69 2.71
N GLN A 330 18.52 10.74 2.18
CA GLN A 330 19.24 11.93 1.69
C GLN A 330 19.97 12.67 2.83
N THR A 331 19.34 12.80 4.00
CA THR A 331 19.95 13.49 5.14
C THR A 331 21.15 12.70 5.69
N ASN A 332 21.09 11.37 5.73
CA ASN A 332 22.22 10.53 6.18
C ASN A 332 23.44 10.60 5.24
N ARG A 333 23.25 10.73 3.92
CA ARG A 333 24.36 10.87 2.95
C ARG A 333 25.13 12.17 3.17
N LYS A 334 24.42 13.29 3.38
CA LYS A 334 25.04 14.59 3.69
C LYS A 334 25.78 14.58 5.04
N GLN A 335 25.32 13.80 6.01
CA GLN A 335 26.01 13.62 7.29
C GLN A 335 27.28 12.76 7.19
N GLN A 336 27.34 11.79 6.28
CA GLN A 336 28.58 11.05 6.04
C GLN A 336 29.66 11.91 5.36
N GLU A 337 29.24 12.93 4.61
CA GLU A 337 30.14 13.92 4.00
C GLU A 337 30.59 15.02 4.99
N THR A 338 29.93 15.14 6.15
CA THR A 338 30.23 16.16 7.16
C THR A 338 30.51 15.46 8.49
N GLU A 339 31.78 15.26 8.86
CA GLU A 339 32.24 14.54 10.07
C GLU A 339 31.74 15.16 11.40
N ALA A 340 30.44 15.10 11.69
CA ALA A 340 29.83 15.71 12.86
C ALA A 340 28.92 14.73 13.63
N LYS A 341 28.98 14.87 14.96
CA LYS A 341 28.38 14.04 16.02
C LYS A 341 26.94 13.60 15.71
N GLN A 342 26.70 12.31 15.95
CA GLN A 342 25.50 11.57 15.60
C GLN A 342 24.30 11.86 16.53
N GLU A 343 23.11 11.84 15.92
CA GLU A 343 21.74 11.97 16.46
C GLU A 343 21.16 13.37 16.67
N ASP A 344 21.76 14.28 17.45
CA ASP A 344 21.18 15.62 17.66
C ASP A 344 21.23 16.49 16.38
N SER A 345 22.30 16.38 15.58
CA SER A 345 22.44 17.18 14.34
C SER A 345 21.46 16.78 13.23
N PHE A 346 20.94 15.54 13.25
CA PHE A 346 20.01 15.04 12.24
C PHE A 346 18.65 15.73 12.36
N THR A 347 18.15 15.86 13.58
CA THR A 347 16.80 16.32 13.82
C THR A 347 16.70 17.84 13.65
N ASP A 348 17.75 18.59 14.04
CA ASP A 348 17.84 20.03 13.79
C ASP A 348 17.93 20.37 12.30
N GLN A 349 18.62 19.54 11.51
CA GLN A 349 18.63 19.66 10.05
C GLN A 349 17.24 19.43 9.46
N GLN A 350 16.48 18.47 9.97
CA GLN A 350 15.10 18.23 9.50
C GLN A 350 14.18 19.40 9.83
N VAL A 351 14.26 19.96 11.05
CA VAL A 351 13.51 21.16 11.41
C VAL A 351 13.89 22.33 10.51
N THR A 352 15.18 22.50 10.21
CA THR A 352 15.66 23.52 9.28
C THR A 352 15.14 23.30 7.87
N MET A 353 15.11 22.05 7.38
CA MET A 353 14.53 21.71 6.08
C MET A 353 13.03 22.02 6.03
N ILE A 354 12.28 21.70 7.10
CA ILE A 354 10.87 22.07 7.20
C ILE A 354 10.74 23.60 7.11
N ARG A 355 11.51 24.37 7.90
CA ARG A 355 11.50 25.84 7.85
C ARG A 355 11.77 26.37 6.45
N LYS A 356 12.80 25.87 5.76
CA LYS A 356 13.12 26.26 4.37
C LYS A 356 11.97 25.93 3.40
N CYS A 357 11.35 24.75 3.55
CA CYS A 357 10.17 24.40 2.76
C CYS A 357 8.97 25.33 3.04
N LEU A 358 8.83 25.80 4.29
CA LEU A 358 7.81 26.77 4.72
C LEU A 358 8.12 28.22 4.29
N GLU A 359 9.39 28.59 4.13
CA GLU A 359 9.80 29.91 3.64
C GLU A 359 9.50 30.08 2.15
N ASN A 360 9.72 29.02 1.35
CA ASN A 360 9.39 29.00 -0.08
C ASN A 360 7.88 29.14 -0.37
N ILE A 361 7.02 28.99 0.65
CA ILE A 361 5.57 29.25 0.57
C ILE A 361 5.29 30.74 0.43
N CYS A 362 6.16 31.57 1.00
CA CYS A 362 5.93 33.00 1.12
C CYS A 362 6.32 33.79 -0.13
N ILE A 363 6.83 33.11 -1.18
CA ILE A 363 7.36 33.73 -2.41
C ILE A 363 6.41 33.57 -3.60
N THR A 364 5.16 33.16 -3.39
CA THR A 364 4.10 33.37 -4.39
C THR A 364 3.24 34.55 -3.96
N PRO A 365 3.56 35.80 -4.40
CA PRO A 365 2.62 36.89 -4.26
C PRO A 365 1.45 36.69 -5.21
N ASP A 366 0.26 36.93 -4.68
CA ASP A 366 -0.83 37.58 -5.43
C ASP A 366 -0.28 38.86 -6.08
N ASP A 367 0.33 38.72 -7.25
CA ASP A 367 0.57 39.81 -8.21
C ASP A 367 -0.15 39.48 -9.51
N SER A 368 -1.47 39.32 -9.42
CA SER A 368 -2.37 39.66 -10.53
C SER A 368 -3.67 40.19 -9.95
N LYS A 369 -3.76 41.52 -9.98
CA LYS A 369 -4.97 42.32 -9.79
C LYS A 369 -6.12 41.84 -10.66
#